data_AF-A0A2E8X392-F1
#
_entry.id   AF-A0A2E8X392-F1
#
_cell.length_a   1.000
_cell.length_b   1.000
_cell.length_c   1.000
_cell.angle_alpha   90.00
_cell.angle_beta   90.00
_cell.angle_gamma   90.00
#
_symmetry.space_group_name_H-M   'P 1'
#
loop_
_entity.id
_entity.type
_entity.pdbx_description
1 polymer ?
#
loop_
_entity_poly.entity_id
_entity_poly.type
_entity_poly.pdbx_seq_one_letter_code
_entity_poly.pdbx_strand_id
1 'polypeptide(L)'
;MNIIKKTYLNIFLIFIFVFSISFMNINDSKIADAQDIPELHMIVFQGDIILGNGNNKTSSLYGYTLEAKIGNQVIGTTKIAKNLTGRYSGLEVGPNISLEGENITFWVGNEKAMETSIFGPLTPSGSYCKGCTWSLPLSRTVNLHFQQVPLPTPTPAPATVQPSFLTGSIIFGSVLSAPDGVNVIEAFIGEKLVGTGEVSGSTFSITLDPGTELYTGKDVRFVIEGYESKTNYVFQPDQFKTDVKLFFPQYIPPTPTPTPAPLATAVPTFTPTPEPTRTPTPVPEPTPTYTPTPTPTPIAVSTSSDLVIEDSSDGGCNSRGGGPASVSLILLSLVPAYVLNRKRRIK
;
A
#
# COMPACT_ATOMS: atom_id res chain seq x y z
N MET A 1 -63.11 44.98 71.19
CA MET A 1 -62.29 44.11 70.32
C MET A 1 -61.60 44.88 69.17
N ASN A 2 -61.15 46.14 69.35
CA ASN A 2 -60.59 46.95 68.24
C ASN A 2 -59.08 47.26 68.32
N ILE A 3 -58.44 47.13 69.48
CA ILE A 3 -57.00 47.46 69.64
C ILE A 3 -56.13 46.41 68.93
N ILE A 4 -56.40 45.12 69.17
CA ILE A 4 -55.63 43.99 68.62
C ILE A 4 -55.54 44.04 67.08
N LYS A 5 -56.64 44.33 66.38
CA LYS A 5 -56.65 44.45 64.91
C LYS A 5 -55.73 45.55 64.40
N LYS A 6 -55.58 46.67 65.12
CA LYS A 6 -54.74 47.80 64.68
C LYS A 6 -53.24 47.49 64.84
N THR A 7 -52.86 46.77 65.89
CA THR A 7 -51.48 46.29 66.09
C THR A 7 -51.07 45.30 65.00
N TYR A 8 -51.90 44.29 64.72
CA TYR A 8 -51.62 43.31 63.66
C TYR A 8 -51.56 43.93 62.26
N LEU A 9 -52.43 44.91 61.95
CA LEU A 9 -52.40 45.60 60.65
C LEU A 9 -51.10 46.39 60.44
N ASN A 10 -50.62 47.10 61.48
CA ASN A 10 -49.33 47.81 61.41
C ASN A 10 -48.15 46.83 61.27
N ILE A 11 -48.13 45.72 62.02
CA ILE A 11 -47.08 44.70 61.92
C ILE A 11 -47.06 44.08 60.51
N PHE A 12 -48.24 43.77 59.94
CA PHE A 12 -48.36 43.22 58.59
C PHE A 12 -47.92 44.21 57.50
N LEU A 13 -48.26 45.50 57.63
CA LEU A 13 -47.77 46.55 56.74
C LEU A 13 -46.24 46.73 56.82
N ILE A 14 -45.65 46.70 58.01
CA ILE A 14 -44.19 46.73 58.19
C ILE A 14 -43.54 45.50 57.53
N PHE A 15 -44.13 44.31 57.69
CA PHE A 15 -43.62 43.08 57.06
C PHE A 15 -43.66 43.15 55.53
N ILE A 16 -44.74 43.67 54.94
CA ILE A 16 -44.83 43.92 53.50
C ILE A 16 -43.77 44.94 53.06
N PHE A 17 -43.59 46.05 53.78
CA PHE A 17 -42.63 47.08 53.39
C PHE A 17 -41.17 46.56 53.43
N VAL A 18 -40.82 45.77 54.45
CA VAL A 18 -39.51 45.12 54.54
C VAL A 18 -39.33 44.09 53.41
N PHE A 19 -40.36 43.26 53.13
CA PHE A 19 -40.29 42.25 52.07
C PHE A 19 -40.20 42.86 50.66
N SER A 20 -40.83 44.02 50.42
CA SER A 20 -40.67 44.78 49.18
C SER A 20 -39.27 45.39 49.04
N ILE A 21 -38.65 45.85 50.14
CA ILE A 21 -37.26 46.35 50.13
C ILE A 21 -36.28 45.20 49.82
N SER A 22 -36.53 43.98 50.30
CA SER A 22 -35.74 42.79 49.94
C SER A 22 -35.82 42.39 48.46
N PHE A 23 -36.73 42.94 47.67
CA PHE A 23 -36.86 42.66 46.22
C PHE A 23 -36.39 43.80 45.31
N MET A 24 -35.85 44.89 45.85
CA MET A 24 -35.22 45.97 45.07
C MET A 24 -33.70 46.01 45.24
N ASN A 25 -33.07 44.86 45.07
CA ASN A 25 -31.63 44.77 44.77
C ASN A 25 -31.39 44.21 43.36
N ILE A 26 -32.13 44.77 42.39
CA ILE A 26 -31.85 44.63 40.94
C ILE A 26 -31.42 46.00 40.41
N ASN A 27 -30.32 46.49 40.96
CA ASN A 27 -29.38 47.35 40.25
C ASN A 27 -27.97 46.74 40.33
N ASP A 28 -27.92 45.41 40.17
CA ASP A 28 -26.95 44.80 39.26
C ASP A 28 -27.16 45.44 37.88
N SER A 29 -26.65 46.66 37.71
CA SER A 29 -26.15 47.07 36.43
C SER A 29 -25.10 46.04 36.09
N LYS A 30 -25.51 45.05 35.28
CA LYS A 30 -24.58 44.29 34.47
C LYS A 30 -23.91 45.30 33.55
N ILE A 31 -22.87 45.94 34.08
CA ILE A 31 -21.61 46.05 33.38
C ILE A 31 -21.45 44.68 32.73
N ALA A 32 -21.67 44.63 31.43
CA ALA A 32 -21.39 43.42 30.69
C ALA A 32 -19.89 43.23 30.90
N ASP A 33 -19.55 42.25 31.74
CA ASP A 33 -18.18 41.92 32.06
C ASP A 33 -17.56 41.54 30.72
N ALA A 34 -16.80 42.50 30.18
CA ALA A 34 -16.50 42.55 28.76
C ALA A 34 -15.42 41.53 28.52
N GLN A 35 -15.84 40.27 28.32
CA GLN A 35 -15.00 39.08 28.17
C GLN A 35 -13.70 39.48 27.48
N ASP A 36 -12.63 39.62 28.29
CA ASP A 36 -11.38 40.22 27.83
C ASP A 36 -10.95 39.46 26.58
N ILE A 37 -10.89 40.19 25.46
CA ILE A 37 -10.75 39.56 24.14
C ILE A 37 -9.45 38.76 24.19
N PRO A 38 -9.51 37.41 24.13
CA PRO A 38 -8.39 36.57 24.52
C PRO A 38 -7.21 36.88 23.60
N GLU A 39 -6.04 37.18 24.18
CA GLU A 39 -4.89 37.61 23.41
C GLU A 39 -4.46 36.51 22.43
N LEU A 40 -4.69 36.73 21.14
CA LEU A 40 -4.37 35.76 20.10
C LEU A 40 -2.92 35.94 19.67
N HIS A 41 -2.02 35.41 20.50
CA HIS A 41 -0.57 35.30 20.31
C HIS A 41 -0.22 34.37 19.13
N MET A 42 -0.69 34.71 17.93
CA MET A 42 -0.65 33.88 16.73
C MET A 42 0.02 34.63 15.58
N ILE A 43 0.74 33.92 14.71
CA ILE A 43 1.26 34.48 13.45
C ILE A 43 0.66 33.72 12.27
N VAL A 44 0.13 34.46 11.29
CA VAL A 44 -0.36 33.92 10.02
C VAL A 44 0.67 34.18 8.93
N PHE A 45 1.38 33.13 8.52
CA PHE A 45 2.36 33.20 7.45
C PHE A 45 1.75 32.91 6.07
N GLN A 46 2.32 33.56 5.07
CA GLN A 46 2.09 33.36 3.65
C GLN A 46 3.38 33.63 2.87
N GLY A 47 3.48 33.14 1.64
CA GLY A 47 4.62 33.44 0.78
C GLY A 47 4.84 32.40 -0.30
N ASP A 48 5.86 32.62 -1.12
CA ASP A 48 6.14 31.75 -2.25
C ASP A 48 7.05 30.56 -1.84
N ILE A 49 6.80 29.39 -2.44
CA ILE A 49 7.58 28.16 -2.26
C ILE A 49 8.50 27.98 -3.46
N ILE A 50 9.79 27.86 -3.20
CA ILE A 50 10.86 27.90 -4.21
C ILE A 50 11.75 26.66 -4.04
N LEU A 51 12.32 26.15 -5.14
CA LEU A 51 13.15 24.95 -5.15
C LEU A 51 14.56 25.24 -5.70
N GLY A 52 15.58 24.85 -4.95
CA GLY A 52 16.98 25.19 -5.21
C GLY A 52 17.27 26.69 -5.09
N ASN A 53 18.42 27.11 -5.63
CA ASN A 53 18.94 28.48 -5.52
C ASN A 53 18.40 29.45 -6.60
N GLY A 54 17.25 29.15 -7.21
CA GLY A 54 16.57 30.05 -8.14
C GLY A 54 15.52 30.91 -7.42
N ASN A 55 14.88 31.84 -8.14
CA ASN A 55 13.76 32.65 -7.61
C ASN A 55 12.38 32.19 -8.13
N ASN A 56 12.33 31.06 -8.84
CA ASN A 56 11.12 30.58 -9.52
C ASN A 56 10.28 29.70 -8.60
N LYS A 57 8.98 30.01 -8.51
CA LYS A 57 8.02 29.24 -7.70
C LYS A 57 7.92 27.80 -8.21
N THR A 58 7.92 26.83 -7.30
CA THR A 58 7.87 25.40 -7.67
C THR A 58 6.45 24.82 -7.62
N SER A 59 6.16 23.93 -8.57
CA SER A 59 4.97 23.07 -8.57
C SER A 59 5.24 21.69 -7.98
N SER A 60 6.51 21.29 -7.79
CA SER A 60 6.90 19.95 -7.34
C SER A 60 6.49 19.63 -5.89
N LEU A 61 6.17 20.66 -5.10
CA LEU A 61 5.73 20.55 -3.70
C LEU A 61 4.21 20.71 -3.53
N TYR A 62 3.42 20.71 -4.61
CA TYR A 62 1.95 20.78 -4.52
C TYR A 62 1.35 19.59 -3.77
N GLY A 63 0.42 19.88 -2.85
CA GLY A 63 -0.29 18.88 -2.06
C GLY A 63 0.44 18.39 -0.81
N TYR A 64 1.74 18.68 -0.68
CA TYR A 64 2.48 18.43 0.56
C TYR A 64 2.01 19.34 1.70
N THR A 65 2.18 18.86 2.93
CA THR A 65 2.02 19.67 4.15
C THR A 65 3.30 20.48 4.40
N LEU A 66 3.13 21.77 4.63
CA LEU A 66 4.14 22.68 5.16
C LEU A 66 3.94 22.80 6.68
N GLU A 67 4.98 22.53 7.45
CA GLU A 67 4.98 22.50 8.91
C GLU A 67 5.86 23.62 9.48
N ALA A 68 5.33 24.39 10.43
CA ALA A 68 6.09 25.30 11.27
C ALA A 68 6.49 24.59 12.57
N LYS A 69 7.79 24.63 12.93
CA LYS A 69 8.34 23.95 14.12
C LYS A 69 9.23 24.87 14.95
N ILE A 70 9.05 24.82 16.27
CA ILE A 70 10.02 25.36 17.25
C ILE A 70 10.62 24.15 17.98
N GLY A 71 11.95 24.01 17.92
CA GLY A 71 12.63 22.76 18.27
C GLY A 71 12.04 21.59 17.48
N ASN A 72 11.63 20.54 18.19
CA ASN A 72 10.95 19.37 17.59
C ASN A 72 9.41 19.49 17.58
N GLN A 73 8.82 20.53 18.17
CA GLN A 73 7.36 20.66 18.27
C GLN A 73 6.78 21.30 17.00
N VAL A 74 5.82 20.63 16.36
CA VAL A 74 4.97 21.24 15.32
C VAL A 74 3.96 22.17 15.99
N ILE A 75 3.91 23.42 15.53
CA ILE A 75 3.14 24.53 16.12
C ILE A 75 2.23 25.24 15.12
N GLY A 76 2.20 24.76 13.88
CA GLY A 76 1.38 25.28 12.78
C GLY A 76 1.56 24.43 11.54
N THR A 77 0.49 24.24 10.75
CA THR A 77 0.56 23.48 9.49
C THR A 77 -0.36 24.10 8.42
N THR A 78 0.01 23.99 7.16
CA THR A 78 -0.87 24.28 6.01
C THR A 78 -0.55 23.35 4.84
N LYS A 79 -1.37 23.35 3.79
CA LYS A 79 -1.09 22.60 2.55
C LYS A 79 -0.60 23.53 1.45
N ILE A 80 0.44 23.12 0.73
CA ILE A 80 0.97 23.87 -0.41
C ILE A 80 -0.02 23.74 -1.57
N ALA A 81 -0.78 24.80 -1.82
CA ALA A 81 -1.97 24.75 -2.65
C ALA A 81 -1.65 24.89 -4.15
N LYS A 82 -2.05 23.88 -4.93
CA LYS A 82 -1.96 23.86 -6.41
C LYS A 82 -2.58 25.09 -7.08
N ASN A 83 -3.63 25.66 -6.48
CA ASN A 83 -4.37 26.81 -7.01
C ASN A 83 -3.70 28.17 -6.72
N LEU A 84 -2.62 28.22 -5.94
CA LEU A 84 -1.90 29.45 -5.59
C LEU A 84 -0.55 29.59 -6.32
N THR A 85 -0.29 28.76 -7.33
CA THR A 85 0.85 28.89 -8.26
C THR A 85 2.22 28.91 -7.55
N GLY A 86 2.44 27.95 -6.63
CA GLY A 86 3.69 27.86 -5.87
C GLY A 86 3.76 28.86 -4.71
N ARG A 87 2.63 29.10 -4.05
CA ARG A 87 2.51 29.94 -2.85
C ARG A 87 1.78 29.18 -1.74
N TYR A 88 2.17 29.38 -0.49
CA TYR A 88 1.42 28.98 0.68
C TYR A 88 0.72 30.19 1.32
N SER A 89 -0.39 29.94 2.01
CA SER A 89 -1.16 30.97 2.73
C SER A 89 -1.90 30.32 3.88
N GLY A 90 -2.26 31.10 4.90
CA GLY A 90 -2.95 30.58 6.09
C GLY A 90 -2.11 29.55 6.85
N LEU A 91 -0.78 29.70 6.89
CA LEU A 91 0.04 28.97 7.85
C LEU A 91 -0.08 29.67 9.20
N GLU A 92 -1.13 29.32 9.93
CA GLU A 92 -1.36 29.75 11.31
C GLU A 92 -0.37 29.04 12.24
N VAL A 93 0.29 29.80 13.10
CA VAL A 93 1.34 29.35 14.00
C VAL A 93 1.03 29.88 15.41
N GLY A 94 0.97 28.98 16.39
CA GLY A 94 0.49 29.28 17.74
C GLY A 94 -1.04 29.16 17.88
N PRO A 95 -1.64 29.72 18.95
CA PRO A 95 -0.99 30.46 20.03
C PRO A 95 -0.22 29.55 21.01
N ASN A 96 0.98 29.95 21.41
CA ASN A 96 1.75 29.28 22.48
C ASN A 96 2.75 30.23 23.14
N ILE A 97 2.28 30.96 24.15
CA ILE A 97 3.03 32.01 24.88
C ILE A 97 4.39 31.51 25.42
N SER A 98 4.50 30.22 25.76
CA SER A 98 5.74 29.65 26.31
C SER A 98 6.90 29.54 25.30
N LEU A 99 6.63 29.78 24.01
CA LEU A 99 7.63 29.75 22.93
C LEU A 99 7.90 31.15 22.33
N GLU A 100 7.51 32.23 23.00
CA GLU A 100 7.82 33.59 22.55
C GLU A 100 9.33 33.89 22.51
N GLY A 101 9.76 34.53 21.41
CA GLY A 101 11.16 34.80 21.11
C GLY A 101 11.91 33.65 20.40
N GLU A 102 11.34 32.45 20.35
CA GLU A 102 12.00 31.28 19.76
C GLU A 102 11.95 31.25 18.22
N ASN A 103 12.89 30.51 17.63
CA ASN A 103 13.02 30.40 16.17
C ASN A 103 12.09 29.34 15.57
N ILE A 104 11.09 29.80 14.82
CA ILE A 104 10.28 29.00 13.90
C ILE A 104 11.16 28.57 12.72
N THR A 105 11.16 27.27 12.47
CA THR A 105 11.72 26.63 11.28
C THR A 105 10.59 26.05 10.42
N PHE A 106 10.72 26.14 9.11
CA PHE A 106 9.71 25.62 8.18
C PHE A 106 10.18 24.33 7.51
N TRP A 107 9.27 23.36 7.37
CA TRP A 107 9.59 22.01 6.91
C TRP A 107 8.53 21.47 5.94
N VAL A 108 8.96 20.64 5.00
CA VAL A 108 8.07 19.82 4.17
C VAL A 108 8.59 18.39 4.26
N GLY A 109 7.89 17.52 4.99
CA GLY A 109 8.43 16.20 5.35
C GLY A 109 9.77 16.32 6.08
N ASN A 110 10.82 15.72 5.51
CA ASN A 110 12.18 15.76 6.06
C ASN A 110 13.01 16.96 5.57
N GLU A 111 12.53 17.73 4.59
CA GLU A 111 13.26 18.88 4.04
C GLU A 111 12.99 20.15 4.83
N LYS A 112 14.04 20.87 5.20
CA LYS A 112 13.97 22.15 5.89
C LYS A 112 14.09 23.31 4.90
N ALA A 113 13.32 24.37 5.09
CA ALA A 113 13.54 25.63 4.39
C ALA A 113 14.86 26.29 4.85
N MET A 114 15.46 27.11 3.99
CA MET A 114 16.62 27.93 4.38
C MET A 114 16.21 29.02 5.39
N GLU A 115 14.99 29.55 5.26
CA GLU A 115 14.46 30.64 6.06
C GLU A 115 13.91 30.20 7.43
N THR A 116 13.97 31.13 8.38
CA THR A 116 13.35 31.03 9.70
C THR A 116 12.58 32.31 10.03
N SER A 117 11.79 32.29 11.09
CA SER A 117 11.18 33.51 11.65
C SER A 117 11.08 33.39 13.16
N ILE A 118 11.07 34.51 13.88
CA ILE A 118 10.95 34.53 15.35
C ILE A 118 9.47 34.54 15.75
N PHE A 119 9.06 33.71 16.71
CA PHE A 119 7.70 33.75 17.26
C PHE A 119 7.52 34.94 18.22
N GLY A 120 6.38 35.64 18.14
CA GLY A 120 6.15 36.92 18.83
C GLY A 120 6.51 38.17 18.00
N PRO A 121 6.16 39.38 18.49
CA PRO A 121 6.40 40.66 17.82
C PRO A 121 7.88 40.98 17.61
N LEU A 122 8.20 41.82 16.62
CA LEU A 122 9.59 42.20 16.28
C LEU A 122 9.84 43.70 16.40
N THR A 123 11.08 44.06 16.71
CA THR A 123 11.61 45.42 16.59
C THR A 123 11.82 45.80 15.11
N PRO A 124 12.03 47.08 14.77
CA PRO A 124 12.45 47.50 13.44
C PRO A 124 13.79 46.89 12.96
N SER A 125 14.60 46.34 13.88
CA SER A 125 15.83 45.60 13.56
C SER A 125 15.61 44.08 13.34
N GLY A 126 14.35 43.61 13.35
CA GLY A 126 14.01 42.20 13.14
C GLY A 126 14.22 41.29 14.35
N SER A 127 14.56 41.85 15.52
CA SER A 127 14.78 41.11 16.78
C SER A 127 13.46 40.94 17.55
N TYR A 128 13.34 39.93 18.42
CA TYR A 128 12.15 39.77 19.27
C TYR A 128 11.91 41.03 20.14
N CYS A 129 10.71 41.62 20.06
CA CYS A 129 10.32 42.76 20.88
C CYS A 129 9.75 42.28 22.23
N LYS A 130 10.63 41.91 23.15
CA LYS A 130 10.24 41.54 24.52
C LYS A 130 9.53 42.72 25.20
N GLY A 131 8.23 42.56 25.46
CA GLY A 131 7.39 43.58 26.08
C GLY A 131 6.61 44.48 25.10
N CYS A 132 6.65 44.21 23.79
CA CYS A 132 5.61 44.71 22.88
C CYS A 132 4.26 44.05 23.23
N THR A 133 3.15 44.80 23.14
CA THR A 133 1.79 44.25 23.26
C THR A 133 1.46 43.36 22.05
N TRP A 134 0.85 42.20 22.28
CA TRP A 134 0.56 41.22 21.21
C TRP A 134 -0.84 40.58 21.32
N SER A 135 -1.87 41.40 21.47
CA SER A 135 -3.25 40.92 21.64
C SER A 135 -3.92 40.38 20.36
N LEU A 136 -3.34 40.61 19.17
CA LEU A 136 -3.92 40.28 17.87
C LEU A 136 -2.97 39.46 16.96
N PRO A 137 -3.51 38.62 16.05
CA PRO A 137 -2.69 37.84 15.13
C PRO A 137 -1.86 38.71 14.18
N LEU A 138 -0.56 38.40 14.05
CA LEU A 138 0.34 39.09 13.14
C LEU A 138 0.36 38.41 11.77
N SER A 139 0.24 39.16 10.68
CA SER A 139 0.47 38.62 9.33
C SER A 139 1.95 38.77 8.93
N ARG A 140 2.54 37.75 8.31
CA ARG A 140 3.90 37.81 7.75
C ARG A 140 3.99 37.20 6.37
N THR A 141 4.82 37.83 5.53
CA THR A 141 5.22 37.28 4.23
C THR A 141 6.65 36.76 4.34
N VAL A 142 6.86 35.46 4.11
CA VAL A 142 8.18 34.81 4.05
C VAL A 142 8.19 33.87 2.86
N ASN A 143 9.12 34.06 1.92
CA ASN A 143 9.32 33.09 0.84
C ASN A 143 10.25 31.98 1.33
N LEU A 144 9.95 30.72 1.00
CA LEU A 144 10.65 29.56 1.53
C LEU A 144 11.37 28.80 0.41
N HIS A 145 12.69 28.68 0.52
CA HIS A 145 13.53 27.91 -0.39
C HIS A 145 13.85 26.54 0.20
N PHE A 146 13.50 25.48 -0.52
CA PHE A 146 13.88 24.10 -0.21
C PHE A 146 14.93 23.63 -1.22
N GLN A 147 15.97 22.90 -0.78
CA GLN A 147 17.04 22.48 -1.69
C GLN A 147 16.60 21.34 -2.63
N GLN A 148 15.71 20.45 -2.17
CA GLN A 148 15.17 19.35 -2.97
C GLN A 148 13.71 19.05 -2.60
N VAL A 149 13.07 18.19 -3.40
CA VAL A 149 11.76 17.61 -3.06
C VAL A 149 12.02 16.52 -2.00
N PRO A 150 11.19 16.39 -0.95
CA PRO A 150 11.38 15.34 0.04
C PRO A 150 11.39 13.96 -0.62
N LEU A 151 12.43 13.19 -0.35
CA LEU A 151 12.47 11.80 -0.79
C LEU A 151 11.27 11.06 -0.20
N PRO A 152 10.48 10.30 -1.00
CA PRO A 152 9.36 9.56 -0.46
C PRO A 152 9.89 8.54 0.55
N THR A 153 9.49 8.70 1.83
CA THR A 153 9.70 7.68 2.85
C THR A 153 9.12 6.37 2.32
N PRO A 154 9.88 5.26 2.25
CA PRO A 154 9.35 4.00 1.76
C PRO A 154 8.21 3.57 2.69
N THR A 155 6.99 3.49 2.15
CA THR A 155 5.87 2.88 2.86
C THR A 155 6.31 1.49 3.31
N PRO A 156 6.20 1.13 4.60
CA PRO A 156 6.57 -0.20 5.06
C PRO A 156 5.85 -1.26 4.22
N ALA A 157 6.62 -2.19 3.64
CA ALA A 157 6.03 -3.37 3.03
C ALA A 157 5.31 -4.16 4.15
N PRO A 158 4.08 -4.65 3.95
CA PRO A 158 3.39 -5.47 4.94
C PRO A 158 4.26 -6.66 5.34
N ALA A 159 4.34 -6.96 6.63
CA ALA A 159 5.12 -8.07 7.13
C ALA A 159 4.63 -9.39 6.53
N THR A 160 5.58 -10.28 6.21
CA THR A 160 5.24 -11.64 5.78
C THR A 160 4.81 -12.48 6.98
N VAL A 161 3.89 -13.41 6.74
CA VAL A 161 3.37 -14.30 7.79
C VAL A 161 3.69 -15.76 7.47
N GLN A 162 3.81 -16.57 8.52
CA GLN A 162 3.98 -18.01 8.37
C GLN A 162 2.68 -18.66 7.87
N PRO A 163 2.76 -19.71 7.02
CA PRO A 163 1.60 -20.45 6.55
C PRO A 163 0.91 -21.19 7.69
N SER A 164 -0.23 -21.82 7.41
CA SER A 164 -0.97 -22.62 8.39
C SER A 164 -1.61 -23.84 7.77
N PHE A 165 -1.51 -24.98 8.44
CA PHE A 165 -2.00 -26.26 7.95
C PHE A 165 -3.34 -26.61 8.62
N LEU A 166 -4.33 -26.96 7.79
CA LEU A 166 -5.65 -27.41 8.20
C LEU A 166 -5.91 -28.82 7.69
N THR A 167 -6.52 -29.65 8.52
CA THR A 167 -7.08 -30.94 8.13
C THR A 167 -8.34 -31.24 8.95
N GLY A 168 -9.18 -32.14 8.44
CA GLY A 168 -10.41 -32.56 9.10
C GLY A 168 -11.35 -33.25 8.14
N SER A 169 -12.66 -33.08 8.35
CA SER A 169 -13.72 -33.78 7.61
C SER A 169 -14.54 -32.86 6.72
N ILE A 170 -15.10 -33.41 5.65
CA ILE A 170 -16.00 -32.73 4.72
C ILE A 170 -17.40 -33.35 4.71
N ILE A 171 -18.42 -32.52 4.46
CA ILE A 171 -19.82 -32.93 4.38
C ILE A 171 -20.46 -32.23 3.17
N PHE A 172 -21.05 -33.00 2.25
CA PHE A 172 -21.76 -32.53 1.05
C PHE A 172 -23.27 -32.82 1.19
N GLY A 173 -24.04 -31.79 1.57
CA GLY A 173 -25.47 -31.92 1.86
C GLY A 173 -25.73 -32.89 3.02
N SER A 174 -26.13 -34.12 2.69
CA SER A 174 -26.37 -35.20 3.66
C SER A 174 -25.31 -36.32 3.60
N VAL A 175 -24.28 -36.18 2.75
CA VAL A 175 -23.21 -37.19 2.55
C VAL A 175 -21.95 -36.77 3.29
N LEU A 176 -21.33 -37.71 4.02
CA LEU A 176 -20.14 -37.46 4.86
C LEU A 176 -18.81 -37.63 4.08
N SER A 177 -18.82 -37.32 2.78
CA SER A 177 -17.69 -37.42 1.88
C SER A 177 -17.83 -36.49 0.68
N ALA A 178 -16.72 -36.25 -0.02
CA ALA A 178 -16.75 -35.80 -1.41
C ALA A 178 -17.33 -36.91 -2.32
N PRO A 179 -17.77 -36.54 -3.54
CA PRO A 179 -18.03 -37.49 -4.62
C PRO A 179 -16.74 -38.08 -5.20
N ASP A 180 -16.86 -39.23 -5.86
CA ASP A 180 -15.73 -39.85 -6.56
C ASP A 180 -15.16 -38.94 -7.67
N GLY A 181 -13.83 -38.81 -7.69
CA GLY A 181 -13.08 -37.95 -8.61
C GLY A 181 -12.81 -36.53 -8.11
N VAL A 182 -13.46 -36.10 -7.02
CA VAL A 182 -13.32 -34.76 -6.45
C VAL A 182 -12.20 -34.74 -5.41
N ASN A 183 -10.97 -34.48 -5.87
CA ASN A 183 -9.74 -34.68 -5.08
C ASN A 183 -9.02 -33.37 -4.67
N VAL A 184 -9.56 -32.20 -5.01
CA VAL A 184 -8.90 -30.89 -4.80
C VAL A 184 -9.79 -29.96 -3.99
N ILE A 185 -9.18 -29.20 -3.07
CA ILE A 185 -9.80 -28.11 -2.32
C ILE A 185 -8.99 -26.82 -2.51
N GLU A 186 -9.68 -25.71 -2.73
CA GLU A 186 -9.10 -24.37 -2.81
C GLU A 186 -9.53 -23.53 -1.60
N ALA A 187 -8.70 -22.57 -1.19
CA ALA A 187 -9.00 -21.61 -0.14
C ALA A 187 -8.73 -20.18 -0.59
N PHE A 188 -9.71 -19.30 -0.37
CA PHE A 188 -9.66 -17.89 -0.75
C PHE A 188 -9.84 -16.99 0.46
N ILE A 189 -9.13 -15.85 0.49
CA ILE A 189 -9.45 -14.72 1.38
C ILE A 189 -9.83 -13.54 0.49
N GLY A 190 -11.13 -13.22 0.48
CA GLY A 190 -11.74 -12.38 -0.56
C GLY A 190 -11.60 -13.04 -1.95
N GLU A 191 -10.92 -12.35 -2.85
CA GLU A 191 -10.62 -12.81 -4.23
C GLU A 191 -9.25 -13.52 -4.33
N LYS A 192 -8.37 -13.37 -3.33
CA LYS A 192 -7.02 -13.96 -3.36
C LYS A 192 -7.09 -15.44 -3.02
N LEU A 193 -6.66 -16.31 -3.95
CA LEU A 193 -6.32 -17.70 -3.66
C LEU A 193 -5.12 -17.73 -2.69
N VAL A 194 -5.30 -18.32 -1.52
CA VAL A 194 -4.30 -18.43 -0.44
C VAL A 194 -3.86 -19.88 -0.19
N GLY A 195 -4.47 -20.87 -0.82
CA GLY A 195 -4.08 -22.26 -0.64
C GLY A 195 -4.79 -23.19 -1.60
N THR A 196 -4.10 -24.27 -1.95
CA THR A 196 -4.68 -25.46 -2.58
C THR A 196 -4.31 -26.68 -1.75
N GLY A 197 -5.16 -27.70 -1.76
CA GLY A 197 -5.02 -28.89 -0.94
C GLY A 197 -5.73 -30.09 -1.53
N GLU A 198 -5.60 -31.21 -0.84
CA GLU A 198 -6.11 -32.51 -1.27
C GLU A 198 -7.39 -32.88 -0.52
N VAL A 199 -8.24 -33.66 -1.20
CA VAL A 199 -9.48 -34.24 -0.68
C VAL A 199 -9.42 -35.75 -0.89
N SER A 200 -9.77 -36.53 0.14
CA SER A 200 -9.74 -37.99 0.09
C SER A 200 -10.93 -38.56 0.85
N GLY A 201 -11.98 -38.94 0.10
CA GLY A 201 -13.21 -39.50 0.65
C GLY A 201 -13.89 -38.54 1.64
N SER A 202 -13.78 -38.83 2.94
CA SER A 202 -14.38 -38.03 4.02
C SER A 202 -13.49 -36.94 4.60
N THR A 203 -12.21 -36.84 4.18
CA THR A 203 -11.23 -35.92 4.75
C THR A 203 -10.59 -34.97 3.73
N PHE A 204 -9.93 -33.93 4.24
CA PHE A 204 -9.14 -32.98 3.45
C PHE A 204 -7.87 -32.55 4.19
N SER A 205 -6.90 -32.04 3.44
CA SER A 205 -5.68 -31.41 3.96
C SER A 205 -5.29 -30.21 3.09
N ILE A 206 -5.01 -29.05 3.69
CA ILE A 206 -4.69 -27.82 2.96
C ILE A 206 -3.73 -26.92 3.75
N THR A 207 -2.78 -26.32 3.04
CA THR A 207 -1.91 -25.26 3.58
C THR A 207 -2.42 -23.91 3.11
N LEU A 208 -2.61 -22.99 4.05
CA LEU A 208 -2.97 -21.60 3.81
C LEU A 208 -1.72 -20.72 3.91
N ASP A 209 -1.29 -20.14 2.79
CA ASP A 209 -0.24 -19.13 2.69
C ASP A 209 -0.78 -17.86 1.99
N PRO A 210 -1.26 -16.86 2.75
CA PRO A 210 -1.63 -15.57 2.18
C PRO A 210 -0.44 -14.63 1.93
N GLY A 211 0.78 -15.02 2.34
CA GLY A 211 2.02 -14.25 2.16
C GLY A 211 2.19 -13.02 3.05
N THR A 212 1.12 -12.32 3.46
CA THR A 212 1.22 -11.07 4.26
C THR A 212 0.21 -10.96 5.42
N GLU A 213 0.59 -10.15 6.42
CA GLU A 213 -0.20 -9.90 7.64
C GLU A 213 -1.57 -9.26 7.41
N LEU A 214 -1.81 -8.64 6.24
CA LEU A 214 -3.08 -8.00 5.88
C LEU A 214 -4.27 -8.98 5.88
N TYR A 215 -3.97 -10.27 5.74
CA TYR A 215 -4.93 -11.36 5.71
C TYR A 215 -5.12 -12.05 7.08
N THR A 216 -4.34 -11.68 8.10
CA THR A 216 -4.55 -12.12 9.50
C THR A 216 -5.90 -11.63 10.00
N GLY A 217 -6.66 -12.51 10.65
CA GLY A 217 -8.00 -12.18 11.17
C GLY A 217 -9.08 -12.01 10.09
N LYS A 218 -8.85 -12.51 8.86
CA LYS A 218 -9.86 -12.52 7.79
C LYS A 218 -10.49 -13.89 7.62
N ASP A 219 -11.74 -13.92 7.16
CA ASP A 219 -12.46 -15.16 6.87
C ASP A 219 -11.90 -15.87 5.62
N VAL A 220 -11.77 -17.19 5.72
CA VAL A 220 -11.29 -18.09 4.68
C VAL A 220 -12.46 -18.84 4.08
N ARG A 221 -12.63 -18.69 2.77
CA ARG A 221 -13.69 -19.30 1.95
C ARG A 221 -13.12 -20.52 1.24
N PHE A 222 -13.55 -21.71 1.65
CA PHE A 222 -13.17 -22.97 1.02
C PHE A 222 -14.08 -23.30 -0.15
N VAL A 223 -13.48 -23.78 -1.25
CA VAL A 223 -14.17 -24.10 -2.50
C VAL A 223 -13.71 -25.47 -3.00
N ILE A 224 -14.64 -26.29 -3.49
CA ILE A 224 -14.38 -27.59 -4.13
C ILE A 224 -15.24 -27.64 -5.39
N GLU A 225 -14.67 -27.83 -6.58
CA GLU A 225 -15.40 -27.84 -7.87
C GLU A 225 -16.36 -26.66 -8.07
N GLY A 226 -15.97 -25.46 -7.59
CA GLY A 226 -16.80 -24.25 -7.62
C GLY A 226 -17.87 -24.15 -6.53
N TYR A 227 -18.07 -25.19 -5.71
CA TYR A 227 -19.02 -25.19 -4.59
C TYR A 227 -18.36 -24.64 -3.32
N GLU A 228 -18.98 -23.62 -2.73
CA GLU A 228 -18.47 -22.98 -1.51
C GLU A 228 -18.94 -23.67 -0.22
N SER A 229 -18.02 -23.81 0.73
CA SER A 229 -18.34 -24.16 2.11
C SER A 229 -19.13 -23.05 2.81
N LYS A 230 -19.93 -23.42 3.81
CA LYS A 230 -20.61 -22.50 4.74
C LYS A 230 -20.07 -22.59 6.17
N THR A 231 -18.99 -23.35 6.40
CA THR A 231 -18.19 -23.26 7.63
C THR A 231 -17.35 -21.99 7.59
N ASN A 232 -17.50 -21.13 8.60
CA ASN A 232 -16.61 -19.98 8.75
C ASN A 232 -15.29 -20.40 9.43
N TYR A 233 -14.17 -19.94 8.89
CA TYR A 233 -12.84 -20.11 9.47
C TYR A 233 -12.07 -18.79 9.34
N VAL A 234 -11.33 -18.40 10.37
CA VAL A 234 -10.55 -17.15 10.38
C VAL A 234 -9.07 -17.48 10.26
N PHE A 235 -8.37 -16.91 9.27
CA PHE A 235 -6.93 -17.12 9.13
C PHE A 235 -6.16 -16.53 10.32
N GLN A 236 -5.31 -17.35 10.91
CA GLN A 236 -4.32 -17.01 11.93
C GLN A 236 -3.03 -17.73 11.53
N PRO A 237 -1.88 -17.06 11.49
CA PRO A 237 -0.62 -17.64 11.01
C PRO A 237 0.01 -18.60 12.02
N ASP A 238 0.95 -19.42 11.55
CA ASP A 238 1.64 -20.45 12.34
C ASP A 238 0.67 -21.36 13.13
N GLN A 239 -0.40 -21.82 12.48
CA GLN A 239 -1.38 -22.74 13.07
C GLN A 239 -1.37 -24.11 12.39
N PHE A 240 -1.40 -25.14 13.22
CA PHE A 240 -1.77 -26.50 12.83
C PHE A 240 -3.15 -26.80 13.44
N LYS A 241 -4.17 -27.03 12.59
CA LYS A 241 -5.55 -27.33 13.00
C LYS A 241 -6.02 -28.66 12.44
N THR A 242 -6.39 -29.58 13.33
CA THR A 242 -7.09 -30.82 13.00
C THR A 242 -8.60 -30.66 13.18
N ASP A 243 -9.37 -31.69 12.80
CA ASP A 243 -10.79 -31.84 13.12
C ASP A 243 -11.72 -30.72 12.61
N VAL A 244 -11.24 -29.90 11.67
CA VAL A 244 -12.02 -28.86 10.99
C VAL A 244 -13.14 -29.53 10.19
N LYS A 245 -14.39 -29.06 10.32
CA LYS A 245 -15.55 -29.63 9.62
C LYS A 245 -16.06 -28.66 8.57
N LEU A 246 -15.82 -28.95 7.29
CA LEU A 246 -16.30 -28.12 6.18
C LEU A 246 -17.64 -28.65 5.67
N PHE A 247 -18.67 -27.79 5.71
CA PHE A 247 -20.01 -28.11 5.23
C PHE A 247 -20.32 -27.41 3.91
N PHE A 248 -20.46 -28.19 2.85
CA PHE A 248 -20.87 -27.78 1.52
C PHE A 248 -22.38 -28.09 1.37
N PRO A 249 -23.25 -27.10 1.15
CA PRO A 249 -24.70 -27.30 1.22
C PRO A 249 -25.30 -27.98 -0.02
N GLN A 250 -24.54 -28.07 -1.12
CA GLN A 250 -24.99 -28.68 -2.35
C GLN A 250 -24.57 -30.17 -2.40
N TYR A 251 -25.46 -31.03 -2.88
CA TYR A 251 -25.15 -32.42 -3.17
C TYR A 251 -24.72 -32.54 -4.63
N ILE A 252 -23.50 -33.04 -4.84
CA ILE A 252 -22.99 -33.42 -6.15
C ILE A 252 -23.20 -34.94 -6.26
N PRO A 253 -24.00 -35.45 -7.22
CA PRO A 253 -24.13 -36.89 -7.42
C PRO A 253 -22.79 -37.47 -7.92
N PRO A 254 -22.44 -38.72 -7.55
CA PRO A 254 -21.27 -39.38 -8.11
C PRO A 254 -21.43 -39.49 -9.63
N THR A 255 -20.40 -39.09 -10.37
CA THR A 255 -20.36 -39.26 -11.83
C THR A 255 -20.45 -40.76 -12.13
N PRO A 256 -21.36 -41.22 -13.01
CA PRO A 256 -21.48 -42.65 -13.30
C PRO A 256 -20.19 -43.15 -13.95
N THR A 257 -19.43 -43.95 -13.19
CA THR A 257 -18.24 -44.64 -13.70
C THR A 257 -18.62 -45.39 -14.97
N PRO A 258 -17.95 -45.16 -16.11
CA PRO A 258 -18.31 -45.83 -17.35
C PRO A 258 -18.09 -47.34 -17.17
N THR A 259 -19.17 -48.11 -17.18
CA THR A 259 -19.11 -49.57 -17.15
C THR A 259 -18.14 -50.03 -18.24
N PRO A 260 -17.08 -50.78 -17.90
CA PRO A 260 -16.11 -51.21 -18.90
C PRO A 260 -16.85 -51.99 -19.99
N ALA A 261 -16.77 -51.49 -21.22
CA ALA A 261 -17.39 -52.14 -22.37
C ALA A 261 -16.89 -53.60 -22.44
N PRO A 262 -17.76 -54.59 -22.71
CA PRO A 262 -17.36 -55.98 -22.73
C PRO A 262 -16.23 -56.16 -23.73
N LEU A 263 -15.05 -56.55 -23.23
CA LEU A 263 -13.85 -56.73 -24.04
C LEU A 263 -14.17 -57.74 -25.13
N ALA A 264 -14.09 -57.31 -26.39
CA ALA A 264 -14.48 -58.14 -27.53
C ALA A 264 -13.63 -59.43 -27.54
N THR A 265 -14.27 -60.56 -27.23
CA THR A 265 -13.61 -61.86 -27.16
C THR A 265 -12.94 -62.15 -28.50
N ALA A 266 -11.61 -62.28 -28.49
CA ALA A 266 -10.85 -62.48 -29.71
C ALA A 266 -11.35 -63.73 -30.45
N VAL A 267 -11.85 -63.55 -31.68
CA VAL A 267 -12.23 -64.66 -32.55
C VAL A 267 -10.96 -65.48 -32.81
N PRO A 268 -10.97 -66.81 -32.58
CA PRO A 268 -9.78 -67.63 -32.77
C PRO A 268 -9.35 -67.60 -34.24
N THR A 269 -8.25 -66.90 -34.52
CA THR A 269 -7.63 -66.87 -35.84
C THR A 269 -6.98 -68.22 -36.12
N PHE A 270 -7.34 -68.84 -37.24
CA PHE A 270 -6.69 -70.08 -37.69
C PHE A 270 -5.21 -69.80 -37.98
N THR A 271 -4.33 -70.30 -37.11
CA THR A 271 -2.88 -70.27 -37.34
C THR A 271 -2.53 -71.19 -38.52
N PRO A 272 -1.95 -70.68 -39.62
CA PRO A 272 -1.51 -71.53 -40.71
C PRO A 272 -0.34 -72.41 -40.26
N THR A 273 -0.38 -73.69 -40.64
CA THR A 273 0.72 -74.63 -40.38
C THR A 273 1.99 -74.16 -41.08
N PRO A 274 3.14 -74.03 -40.39
CA PRO A 274 4.37 -73.56 -41.01
C PRO A 274 4.92 -74.58 -42.01
N GLU A 275 5.29 -74.10 -43.19
CA GLU A 275 6.00 -74.87 -44.22
C GLU A 275 7.46 -75.13 -43.78
N PRO A 276 8.05 -76.32 -44.02
CA PRO A 276 9.38 -76.65 -43.52
C PRO A 276 10.50 -75.87 -44.24
N THR A 277 10.94 -74.77 -43.61
CA THR A 277 12.07 -73.95 -44.06
C THR A 277 13.35 -74.77 -44.17
N ARG A 278 13.99 -74.79 -45.36
CA ARG A 278 15.27 -75.48 -45.54
C ARG A 278 16.39 -74.72 -44.84
N THR A 279 17.15 -75.42 -43.99
CA THR A 279 18.33 -74.88 -43.29
C THR A 279 19.42 -74.50 -44.29
N PRO A 280 19.95 -73.26 -44.27
CA PRO A 280 21.09 -72.88 -45.10
C PRO A 280 22.40 -73.49 -44.56
N THR A 281 23.28 -73.91 -45.47
CA THR A 281 24.62 -74.42 -45.15
C THR A 281 25.50 -73.29 -44.58
N PRO A 282 26.29 -73.52 -43.52
CA PRO A 282 27.17 -72.50 -42.95
C PRO A 282 28.27 -72.08 -43.94
N VAL A 283 28.51 -70.76 -44.00
CA VAL A 283 29.62 -70.14 -44.73
C VAL A 283 30.77 -69.90 -43.72
N PRO A 284 32.04 -70.17 -44.06
CA PRO A 284 33.16 -69.98 -43.14
C PRO A 284 33.39 -68.50 -42.79
N GLU A 285 33.68 -68.26 -41.51
CA GLU A 285 33.92 -66.94 -40.92
C GLU A 285 35.36 -66.44 -41.20
N PRO A 286 35.58 -65.18 -41.61
CA PRO A 286 36.91 -64.63 -41.82
C PRO A 286 37.60 -64.27 -40.49
N THR A 287 38.84 -64.71 -40.32
CA THR A 287 39.65 -64.46 -39.11
C THR A 287 39.96 -62.97 -38.91
N PRO A 288 39.88 -62.44 -37.66
CA PRO A 288 40.18 -61.05 -37.37
C PRO A 288 41.69 -60.75 -37.47
N THR A 289 42.05 -59.71 -38.22
CA THR A 289 43.41 -59.16 -38.29
C THR A 289 43.62 -58.09 -37.23
N TYR A 290 44.65 -58.27 -36.39
CA TYR A 290 45.05 -57.29 -35.37
C TYR A 290 45.77 -56.08 -36.00
N THR A 291 45.28 -54.87 -35.74
CA THR A 291 46.01 -53.61 -35.98
C THR A 291 46.69 -53.13 -34.69
N PRO A 292 48.01 -52.80 -34.72
CA PRO A 292 48.74 -52.43 -33.51
C PRO A 292 48.49 -50.97 -33.07
N THR A 293 48.43 -50.76 -31.75
CA THR A 293 48.26 -49.46 -31.10
C THR A 293 49.51 -48.57 -31.25
N PRO A 294 49.39 -47.27 -31.60
CA PRO A 294 50.52 -46.35 -31.65
C PRO A 294 51.04 -45.93 -30.26
N THR A 295 52.35 -45.83 -30.13
CA THR A 295 53.08 -45.43 -28.91
C THR A 295 53.01 -43.91 -28.66
N PRO A 296 52.90 -43.42 -27.40
CA PRO A 296 52.90 -41.99 -27.10
C PRO A 296 54.29 -41.33 -27.26
N THR A 297 54.31 -40.10 -27.80
CA THR A 297 55.51 -39.26 -27.96
C THR A 297 55.73 -38.37 -26.73
N PRO A 298 56.97 -38.21 -26.23
CA PRO A 298 57.25 -37.42 -25.02
C PRO A 298 57.17 -35.89 -25.24
N ILE A 299 56.92 -35.17 -24.14
CA ILE A 299 56.89 -33.70 -24.07
C ILE A 299 58.31 -33.15 -23.85
N ALA A 300 58.66 -32.06 -24.52
CA ALA A 300 59.90 -31.30 -24.30
C ALA A 300 59.60 -29.88 -23.80
N VAL A 301 60.48 -29.32 -22.95
CA VAL A 301 60.32 -28.00 -22.30
C VAL A 301 61.63 -27.21 -22.37
N SER A 302 61.60 -26.00 -22.95
CA SER A 302 62.46 -24.81 -22.69
C SER A 302 62.02 -23.69 -23.66
N THR A 303 61.90 -22.38 -23.39
CA THR A 303 62.44 -21.41 -22.39
C THR A 303 63.52 -20.46 -22.98
N SER A 304 63.07 -19.30 -23.47
CA SER A 304 63.77 -17.99 -23.60
C SER A 304 62.74 -16.96 -24.14
N SER A 305 62.58 -15.72 -23.65
CA SER A 305 63.53 -14.58 -23.64
C SER A 305 63.96 -14.12 -25.04
N ASP A 306 64.04 -12.84 -25.42
CA ASP A 306 63.82 -11.49 -24.80
C ASP A 306 63.80 -10.45 -25.99
N LEU A 307 63.44 -9.15 -26.01
CA LEU A 307 62.89 -8.09 -25.13
C LEU A 307 62.50 -6.86 -26.06
N VAL A 308 62.14 -5.67 -25.52
CA VAL A 308 62.14 -4.30 -26.16
C VAL A 308 60.95 -3.98 -27.13
N ILE A 309 60.44 -2.74 -27.32
CA ILE A 309 60.02 -1.58 -26.47
C ILE A 309 59.33 -0.52 -27.38
N GLU A 310 58.40 0.32 -26.86
CA GLU A 310 57.86 1.57 -27.48
C GLU A 310 57.06 1.46 -28.82
N ASP A 311 56.15 2.36 -29.24
CA ASP A 311 55.51 3.56 -28.64
C ASP A 311 54.11 3.85 -29.27
N SER A 312 53.32 4.70 -28.59
CA SER A 312 52.29 5.67 -29.02
C SER A 312 51.01 5.35 -29.86
N SER A 313 50.04 6.25 -29.58
CA SER A 313 49.02 6.86 -30.45
C SER A 313 47.60 6.28 -30.61
N ASP A 314 46.67 7.16 -30.22
CA ASP A 314 45.38 7.50 -30.81
C ASP A 314 44.22 6.49 -30.92
N GLY A 315 43.15 6.88 -30.23
CA GLY A 315 41.82 6.30 -30.36
C GLY A 315 41.13 6.54 -31.70
N GLY A 316 40.12 5.70 -31.96
CA GLY A 316 39.20 5.82 -33.07
C GLY A 316 37.85 5.23 -32.71
N CYS A 317 36.79 6.02 -32.85
CA CYS A 317 35.41 5.52 -32.73
C CYS A 317 35.04 4.67 -33.94
N ASN A 318 34.32 3.56 -33.74
CA ASN A 318 33.42 3.00 -34.76
C ASN A 318 32.39 2.03 -34.13
N SER A 319 31.19 2.53 -33.85
CA SER A 319 30.04 1.66 -33.56
C SER A 319 29.52 1.06 -34.86
N ARG A 320 29.51 -0.28 -34.98
CA ARG A 320 28.97 -0.99 -36.15
C ARG A 320 28.10 -2.17 -35.71
N GLY A 321 26.80 -2.00 -35.85
CA GLY A 321 25.77 -2.94 -35.37
C GLY A 321 24.60 -2.15 -34.78
N GLY A 322 23.38 -2.16 -35.32
CA GLY A 322 22.88 -2.89 -36.49
C GLY A 322 21.71 -3.80 -36.13
N GLY A 323 20.55 -3.21 -35.81
CA GLY A 323 19.29 -3.90 -35.53
C GLY A 323 18.11 -3.01 -35.92
N PRO A 324 17.02 -3.54 -36.51
CA PRO A 324 15.99 -2.74 -37.15
C PRO A 324 14.93 -2.18 -36.18
N ALA A 325 14.51 -0.95 -36.41
CA ALA A 325 13.29 -0.41 -35.80
C ALA A 325 12.05 -1.02 -36.47
N SER A 326 11.08 -1.46 -35.68
CA SER A 326 9.85 -2.09 -36.17
C SER A 326 8.85 -1.07 -36.73
N VAL A 327 8.26 -1.40 -37.88
CA VAL A 327 7.38 -0.50 -38.67
C VAL A 327 6.02 -0.24 -37.97
N SER A 328 5.73 -0.93 -36.87
CA SER A 328 4.44 -0.98 -36.18
C SER A 328 3.95 0.34 -35.58
N LEU A 329 4.79 1.37 -35.43
CA LEU A 329 4.44 2.62 -34.74
C LEU A 329 3.78 3.70 -35.63
N ILE A 330 3.83 3.59 -36.97
CA ILE A 330 3.30 4.63 -37.86
C ILE A 330 1.76 4.56 -37.98
N LEU A 331 1.17 3.36 -37.85
CA LEU A 331 -0.25 3.11 -38.11
C LEU A 331 -1.23 3.63 -37.04
N LEU A 332 -0.76 3.96 -35.82
CA LEU A 332 -1.66 4.48 -34.76
C LEU A 332 -2.06 5.95 -34.95
N SER A 333 -1.38 6.69 -35.82
CA SER A 333 -1.51 8.15 -35.95
C SER A 333 -2.78 8.64 -36.67
N LEU A 334 -3.46 7.78 -37.44
CA LEU A 334 -4.54 8.18 -38.36
C LEU A 334 -5.96 8.07 -37.78
N VAL A 335 -6.14 7.46 -36.60
CA VAL A 335 -7.44 7.24 -35.97
C VAL A 335 -8.27 8.54 -35.77
N PRO A 336 -7.69 9.69 -35.34
CA PRO A 336 -8.46 10.92 -35.12
C PRO A 336 -9.11 11.50 -36.40
N ALA A 337 -8.47 11.32 -37.55
CA ALA A 337 -8.93 11.89 -38.82
C ALA A 337 -10.21 11.23 -39.35
N TYR A 338 -10.36 9.91 -39.15
CA TYR A 338 -11.51 9.15 -39.65
C TYR A 338 -12.82 9.53 -38.94
N VAL A 339 -12.76 9.75 -37.62
CA VAL A 339 -13.95 10.08 -36.81
C VAL A 339 -14.52 11.45 -37.16
N LEU A 340 -13.66 12.45 -37.40
CA LEU A 340 -14.09 13.81 -37.74
C LEU A 340 -14.78 13.89 -39.11
N ASN A 341 -14.36 13.09 -40.10
CA ASN A 341 -14.96 13.13 -41.44
C ASN A 341 -16.35 12.48 -41.47
N ARG A 342 -16.62 11.48 -40.61
CA ARG A 342 -17.94 10.81 -40.54
C ARG A 342 -19.07 11.74 -40.05
N LYS A 343 -18.76 12.75 -39.23
CA LYS A 343 -19.74 13.73 -38.71
C LYS A 343 -20.23 14.77 -39.74
N ARG A 344 -19.70 14.80 -40.97
CA ARG A 344 -20.18 15.67 -42.06
C ARG A 344 -21.14 15.02 -43.07
N ARG A 345 -21.51 13.74 -42.87
CA ARG A 345 -22.45 12.99 -43.74
C ARG A 345 -23.74 12.54 -43.04
N ILE A 346 -24.17 13.26 -42.01
CA ILE A 346 -25.52 13.12 -41.44
C ILE A 346 -26.12 14.52 -41.32
N LYS A 347 -26.96 14.88 -42.29
CA LYS A 347 -27.85 16.04 -42.31
C LYS A 347 -29.01 15.73 -43.25
#